data_AF-A0A959HBL7-F1
#
_entry.id   AF-A0A959HBL7-F1
#
_cell.length_a   1.000
_cell.length_b   1.000
_cell.length_c   1.000
_cell.angle_alpha   90.00
_cell.angle_beta   90.00
_cell.angle_gamma   90.00
#
_symmetry.space_group_name_H-M   'P 1'
#
loop_
_entity.id
_entity.type
_entity.pdbx_description
1 polymer ?
#
loop_
_entity_poly.entity_id
_entity_poly.type
_entity_poly.pdbx_seq_one_letter_code
_entity_poly.pdbx_strand_id
1 'polypeptide(L)'
;RRSAYAASKHALHGWFDCLRAELHDEGVRVTIICPGYVHTNVTVNALTADGSPNRKMAESTRNGLSPGLFAEKALRAIAREREEELIGGKEILGVYIKRFFPRLFSRIARGLKVS
;
A
#
# COMPACT_ATOMS: atom_id res chain seq x y z
N ARG A 1 17.27 2.11 -3.57
CA ARG A 1 16.07 2.91 -3.92
C ARG A 1 14.77 2.36 -3.34
N ARG A 2 14.45 1.07 -3.52
CA ARG A 2 13.26 0.46 -2.90
C ARG A 2 13.27 0.55 -1.36
N SER A 3 14.45 0.43 -0.74
CA SER A 3 14.61 0.56 0.72
C SER A 3 14.31 1.96 1.25
N ALA A 4 14.77 3.02 0.57
CA ALA A 4 14.48 4.41 0.96
C ALA A 4 13.00 4.74 0.81
N TYR A 5 12.39 4.36 -0.33
CA TYR A 5 10.94 4.47 -0.52
C TYR A 5 10.15 3.72 0.56
N ALA A 6 10.56 2.48 0.88
CA ALA A 6 9.94 1.68 1.93
C ALA A 6 10.09 2.33 3.32
N ALA A 7 11.26 2.89 3.63
CA ALA A 7 11.50 3.62 4.88
C ALA A 7 10.60 4.86 4.98
N SER A 8 10.51 5.68 3.93
CA SER A 8 9.62 6.84 3.90
C SER A 8 8.15 6.45 4.05
N LYS A 9 7.71 5.37 3.38
CA LYS A 9 6.33 4.87 3.54
C LYS A 9 6.07 4.33 4.94
N HIS A 10 7.03 3.66 5.56
CA HIS A 10 6.89 3.19 6.93
C HIS A 10 6.88 4.35 7.94
N ALA A 11 7.66 5.40 7.71
CA ALA A 11 7.65 6.60 8.55
C ALA A 11 6.27 7.28 8.58
N LEU A 12 5.52 7.24 7.48
CA LEU A 12 4.14 7.74 7.46
C LEU A 12 3.25 7.01 8.47
N HIS A 13 3.38 5.68 8.63
CA HIS A 13 2.59 4.94 9.62
C HIS A 13 2.84 5.46 11.03
N GLY A 14 4.11 5.50 11.45
CA GLY A 14 4.46 5.99 12.79
C GLY A 14 4.01 7.43 13.04
N TRP A 15 4.19 8.32 12.05
CA TRP A 15 3.77 9.71 12.18
C TRP A 15 2.24 9.86 12.32
N PHE A 16 1.47 9.20 11.47
CA PHE A 16 0.01 9.28 11.51
C PHE A 16 -0.60 8.54 12.70
N ASP A 17 0.07 7.51 13.23
CA ASP A 17 -0.36 6.83 14.45
C ASP A 17 -0.23 7.76 15.68
N CYS A 18 0.87 8.52 15.78
CA CYS A 18 1.01 9.56 16.80
C CYS A 18 -0.04 10.66 16.63
N LEU A 19 -0.20 11.18 15.41
CA LEU A 19 -1.19 12.23 15.12
C LEU A 19 -2.62 11.81 15.48
N ARG A 20 -2.97 10.54 15.21
CA ARG A 20 -4.28 9.98 15.59
C ARG A 20 -4.49 10.02 17.09
N ALA A 21 -3.46 9.68 17.88
CA ALA A 21 -3.54 9.69 19.33
C ALA A 21 -3.65 11.12 19.89
N GLU A 22 -2.89 12.06 19.33
CA GLU A 22 -2.91 13.47 19.73
C GLU A 22 -4.29 14.12 19.51
N LEU A 23 -4.93 13.86 18.37
CA LEU A 23 -6.19 14.49 17.99
C LEU A 23 -7.44 13.71 18.40
N HIS A 24 -7.29 12.59 19.13
CA HIS A 24 -8.40 11.70 19.48
C HIS A 24 -9.54 12.43 20.18
N ASP A 25 -9.18 13.27 21.17
CA ASP A 25 -10.11 14.01 22.02
C ASP A 25 -10.68 15.26 21.33
N GLU A 26 -10.04 15.71 20.24
CA GLU A 26 -10.54 16.80 19.39
C GLU A 26 -11.59 16.31 18.37
N GLY A 27 -11.91 15.01 18.37
CA GLY A 27 -12.90 14.42 17.46
C GLY A 27 -12.40 14.24 16.03
N VAL A 28 -11.10 14.45 15.76
CA VAL A 28 -10.49 14.21 14.45
C VAL A 28 -10.12 12.73 14.33
N ARG A 29 -10.34 12.15 13.15
CA ARG A 29 -10.05 10.74 12.85
C ARG A 29 -9.05 10.65 11.71
N VAL A 30 -8.10 9.74 11.85
CA VAL A 30 -7.01 9.53 10.89
C VAL A 30 -7.08 8.10 10.36
N THR A 31 -7.29 7.97 9.05
CA THR A 31 -7.30 6.68 8.34
C THR A 31 -6.09 6.58 7.42
N ILE A 32 -5.29 5.52 7.59
CA ILE A 32 -4.18 5.20 6.70
C ILE A 32 -4.67 4.23 5.62
N ILE A 33 -4.70 4.68 4.37
CA ILE A 33 -5.03 3.82 3.22
C ILE A 33 -3.75 3.23 2.64
N CYS A 34 -3.66 1.91 2.64
CA CYS A 34 -2.55 1.14 2.12
C CYS A 34 -2.92 0.47 0.79
N PRO A 35 -2.62 1.11 -0.35
CA PRO A 35 -2.96 0.54 -1.65
C PRO A 35 -2.07 -0.65 -2.01
N GLY A 36 -2.71 -1.70 -2.52
CA GLY A 36 -2.09 -2.72 -3.36
C GLY A 36 -1.94 -2.25 -4.80
N TYR A 37 -2.03 -3.15 -5.76
CA TYR A 37 -1.98 -2.77 -7.17
C TYR A 37 -3.32 -2.18 -7.62
N VAL A 38 -3.30 -0.93 -8.09
CA VAL A 38 -4.46 -0.21 -8.63
C VAL A 38 -4.17 0.22 -10.05
N HIS A 39 -5.10 -0.02 -10.98
CA HIS A 39 -4.95 0.28 -12.41
C HIS A 39 -4.93 1.79 -12.69
N THR A 40 -3.77 2.39 -12.47
CA THR A 40 -3.51 3.83 -12.60
C THR A 40 -2.20 4.05 -13.36
N ASN A 41 -2.01 5.27 -13.86
CA ASN A 41 -0.78 5.67 -14.54
C ASN A 41 0.42 5.85 -13.59
N VAL A 42 0.34 5.39 -12.32
CA VAL A 42 1.39 5.60 -11.32
C VAL A 42 2.73 5.01 -11.73
N THR A 43 2.74 3.84 -12.39
CA THR A 43 3.98 3.23 -12.88
C THR A 43 4.48 3.87 -14.16
N VAL A 44 3.58 4.45 -14.96
CA VAL A 44 3.94 5.18 -16.20
C VAL A 44 4.60 6.51 -15.86
N ASN A 45 4.09 7.17 -14.82
CA ASN A 45 4.59 8.44 -14.31
C ASN A 45 5.75 8.28 -13.32
N ALA A 46 6.11 7.05 -12.94
CA ALA A 46 7.23 6.81 -12.05
C ALA A 46 8.54 7.21 -12.74
N LEU A 47 9.41 7.93 -12.04
CA LEU A 47 10.72 8.30 -12.57
C LEU A 47 11.67 7.10 -12.53
N THR A 48 12.38 6.87 -13.63
CA THR A 48 13.50 5.92 -13.76
C THR A 48 14.76 6.50 -13.13
N ALA A 49 15.88 5.77 -13.28
CA ALA A 49 17.10 6.09 -12.56
C ALA A 49 17.84 7.34 -12.96
N ASP A 50 17.64 7.74 -14.18
CA ASP A 50 18.11 8.93 -14.85
C ASP A 50 17.08 10.08 -14.78
N GLY A 51 15.97 9.91 -14.04
CA GLY A 51 14.93 10.92 -13.93
C GLY A 51 13.99 10.99 -15.14
N SER A 52 14.07 10.06 -16.09
CA SER A 52 13.09 9.97 -17.19
C SER A 52 11.80 9.26 -16.75
N PRO A 53 10.65 9.45 -17.41
CA PRO A 53 9.43 8.71 -17.09
C PRO A 53 9.57 7.24 -17.47
N ASN A 54 9.10 6.34 -16.61
CA ASN A 54 9.05 4.91 -16.86
C ASN A 54 7.90 4.64 -17.84
N ARG A 55 8.15 4.78 -19.15
CA ARG A 55 7.14 4.74 -20.24
C ARG A 55 6.37 3.41 -20.40
N LYS A 56 6.44 2.49 -19.43
CA LYS A 56 5.76 1.19 -19.46
C LYS A 56 4.96 0.99 -18.17
N MET A 57 3.69 0.64 -18.33
CA MET A 57 2.87 0.19 -17.21
C MET A 57 3.31 -1.19 -16.76
N ALA A 58 3.53 -1.37 -15.45
CA ALA A 58 3.85 -2.68 -14.90
C ALA A 58 2.64 -3.63 -15.05
N GLU A 59 2.90 -4.90 -15.31
CA GLU A 59 1.84 -5.91 -15.49
C GLU A 59 0.97 -6.06 -14.22
N SER A 60 1.58 -5.96 -13.05
CA SER A 60 0.88 -5.96 -11.76
C SER A 60 -0.12 -4.80 -11.64
N THR A 61 0.23 -3.62 -12.16
CA THR A 61 -0.64 -2.44 -12.21
C THR A 61 -1.72 -2.59 -13.28
N ARG A 62 -1.39 -3.20 -14.43
CA ARG A 62 -2.35 -3.49 -15.52
C ARG A 62 -3.52 -4.34 -15.01
N ASN A 63 -3.21 -5.37 -14.23
CA ASN A 63 -4.19 -6.29 -13.64
C ASN A 63 -4.65 -5.85 -12.25
N GLY A 64 -4.36 -4.60 -11.86
CA GLY A 64 -4.71 -4.05 -10.56
C GLY A 64 -6.21 -3.78 -10.41
N LEU A 65 -6.61 -3.49 -9.17
CA LEU A 65 -7.97 -3.08 -8.84
C LEU A 65 -8.39 -1.85 -9.65
N SER A 66 -9.66 -1.77 -10.07
CA SER A 66 -10.15 -0.59 -10.77
C SER A 66 -10.11 0.65 -9.85
N PRO A 67 -9.77 1.84 -10.37
CA PRO A 67 -9.73 3.07 -9.57
C PRO A 67 -11.06 3.42 -8.90
N GLY A 68 -12.18 3.17 -9.58
CA GLY A 68 -13.52 3.43 -9.01
C GLY A 68 -13.82 2.54 -7.79
N LEU A 69 -13.51 1.25 -7.87
CA LEU A 69 -13.69 0.32 -6.76
C LEU A 69 -12.70 0.60 -5.61
N PHE A 70 -11.47 1.02 -5.95
CA PHE A 70 -10.52 1.49 -4.96
C PHE A 70 -11.08 2.69 -4.18
N ALA A 71 -11.58 3.71 -4.90
CA ALA A 71 -12.14 4.91 -4.30
C ALA A 71 -13.36 4.59 -3.41
N GLU A 72 -14.26 3.73 -3.87
CA GLU A 72 -15.41 3.29 -3.08
C GLU A 72 -14.98 2.62 -1.75
N LYS A 73 -14.00 1.72 -1.81
CA LYS A 73 -13.45 1.06 -0.62
C LYS A 73 -12.77 2.06 0.33
N ALA A 74 -11.99 3.00 -0.22
CA ALA A 74 -11.31 4.02 0.57
C ALA A 74 -12.32 4.93 1.29
N LEU A 75 -13.32 5.44 0.57
CA LEU A 75 -14.40 6.25 1.16
C LEU A 75 -15.15 5.49 2.25
N ARG A 76 -15.42 4.21 2.05
CA ARG A 76 -16.06 3.35 3.07
C ARG A 76 -15.19 3.16 4.31
N ALA A 77 -13.88 3.03 4.15
CA ALA A 77 -12.95 2.90 5.27
C ALA A 77 -12.88 4.20 6.09
N ILE A 78 -12.82 5.34 5.40
CA ILE A 78 -12.85 6.68 6.01
C ILE A 78 -14.16 6.90 6.76
N ALA A 79 -15.31 6.62 6.12
CA ALA A 79 -16.63 6.77 6.74
C ALA A 79 -16.86 5.84 7.95
N ARG A 80 -16.07 4.77 8.06
CA ARG A 80 -16.11 3.83 9.20
C ARG A 80 -15.00 4.10 10.22
N GLU A 81 -14.28 5.21 10.07
CA GLU A 81 -13.19 5.61 10.97
C GLU A 81 -12.16 4.51 11.19
N ARG A 82 -11.86 3.72 10.14
CA ARG A 82 -10.83 2.69 10.23
C ARG A 82 -9.48 3.36 10.45
N GLU A 83 -8.66 2.84 11.36
CA GLU A 83 -7.30 3.36 11.57
C GLU A 83 -6.39 3.07 10.36
N GLU A 84 -6.51 1.86 9.80
CA GLU A 84 -5.74 1.36 8.67
C GLU A 84 -6.64 0.48 7.78
N GLU A 85 -6.60 0.68 6.46
CA GLU A 85 -7.28 -0.18 5.49
C GLU A 85 -6.34 -0.58 4.34
N LEU A 86 -6.26 -1.89 4.10
CA LEU A 86 -5.52 -2.49 2.98
C LEU A 86 -6.45 -2.68 1.78
N ILE A 87 -6.22 -1.97 0.68
CA ILE A 87 -7.08 -2.01 -0.50
C ILE A 87 -6.29 -2.50 -1.71
N GLY A 88 -6.52 -3.74 -2.13
CA GLY A 88 -5.84 -4.34 -3.26
C GLY A 88 -6.47 -5.66 -3.69
N GLY A 89 -5.76 -6.39 -4.55
CA GLY A 89 -6.13 -7.73 -5.00
C GLY A 89 -5.65 -8.84 -4.07
N LYS A 90 -5.29 -9.99 -4.64
CA LYS A 90 -4.84 -11.18 -3.90
C LYS A 90 -3.53 -10.96 -3.14
N GLU A 91 -2.73 -9.97 -3.53
CA GLU A 91 -1.47 -9.61 -2.89
C GLU A 91 -1.63 -9.20 -1.43
N ILE A 92 -2.81 -8.70 -1.04
CA ILE A 92 -3.13 -8.34 0.35
C ILE A 92 -3.08 -9.57 1.26
N LEU A 93 -3.40 -10.76 0.76
CA LEU A 93 -3.25 -12.00 1.53
C LEU A 93 -1.79 -12.23 1.94
N GLY A 94 -0.83 -11.88 1.08
CA GLY A 94 0.60 -11.94 1.40
C GLY A 94 0.99 -11.02 2.56
N VAL A 95 0.35 -9.85 2.68
CA VAL A 95 0.54 -8.91 3.80
C VAL A 95 0.08 -9.56 5.10
N TYR A 96 -1.10 -10.16 5.12
CA TYR A 96 -1.61 -10.86 6.31
C TYR A 96 -0.78 -12.10 6.67
N ILE A 97 -0.35 -12.90 5.69
CA ILE A 97 0.54 -14.05 5.93
C ILE A 97 1.85 -13.56 6.55
N LYS A 98 2.44 -12.46 6.06
CA LYS A 98 3.64 -11.89 6.65
C LYS A 98 3.40 -11.39 8.08
N ARG A 99 2.26 -10.72 8.34
CA ARG A 99 1.91 -10.14 9.64
C ARG A 99 1.70 -11.21 10.71
N PHE A 100 1.00 -12.29 10.39
CA PHE A 100 0.66 -13.34 11.37
C PHE A 100 1.59 -14.56 11.33
N PHE A 101 2.20 -14.86 10.18
CA PHE A 101 3.04 -16.05 9.97
C PHE A 101 4.36 -15.70 9.26
N PRO A 102 5.23 -14.87 9.86
CA PRO A 102 6.43 -14.36 9.20
C PRO A 102 7.38 -15.47 8.72
N ARG A 103 7.53 -16.55 9.50
CA ARG A 103 8.36 -17.71 9.10
C ARG A 103 7.81 -18.44 7.88
N LEU A 104 6.49 -18.56 7.77
CA LEU A 104 5.82 -19.16 6.61
C LEU A 104 6.00 -18.26 5.39
N PHE A 105 5.79 -16.95 5.54
CA PHE A 105 6.05 -15.97 4.48
C PHE A 105 7.49 -16.06 3.98
N SER A 106 8.50 -16.09 4.86
CA SER A 106 9.90 -16.23 4.46
C SER A 106 10.19 -17.53 3.72
N ARG A 107 9.52 -18.64 4.05
CA ARG A 107 9.66 -19.91 3.31
C ARG A 107 9.05 -19.81 1.91
N ILE A 108 7.84 -19.27 1.79
CA ILE A 108 7.15 -19.07 0.52
C ILE A 108 7.95 -18.11 -0.38
N ALA A 109 8.39 -16.97 0.16
CA ALA A 109 9.13 -15.95 -0.57
C ALA A 109 10.48 -16.45 -1.10
N ARG A 110 11.17 -17.34 -0.38
CA ARG A 110 12.40 -17.99 -0.86
C ARG A 110 12.16 -19.00 -1.99
N GLY A 111 10.96 -19.58 -2.06
CA GLY A 111 10.57 -20.53 -3.11
C GLY A 111 10.09 -19.85 -4.40
N LEU A 112 9.68 -18.57 -4.33
CA LEU A 112 9.36 -17.77 -5.50
C LEU A 112 10.66 -17.33 -6.18
N LYS A 113 11.04 -18.01 -7.27
CA LYS A 113 12.12 -17.52 -8.16
C LYS A 113 11.71 -16.14 -8.67
N VAL A 114 12.46 -15.12 -8.28
CA VAL A 114 12.42 -13.81 -8.92
C VAL A 114 13.11 -13.97 -10.26
N SER A 115 12.33 -14.33 -11.28
CA SER A 115 12.78 -14.40 -12.67
C SER A 115 12.53 -13.09 -13.39
#